data_AF-A0A3A9FDU8-F1
#
_entry.id   AF-A0A3A9FDU8-F1
#
_cell.length_a   1.000
_cell.length_b   1.000
_cell.length_c   1.000
_cell.angle_alpha   90.00
_cell.angle_beta   90.00
_cell.angle_gamma   90.00
#
_symmetry.space_group_name_H-M   'P 1'
#
loop_
_entity.id
_entity.type
_entity.pdbx_description
1 polymer ?
#
loop_
_entity_poly.entity_id
_entity_poly.type
_entity_poly.pdbx_seq_one_letter_code
_entity_poly.pdbx_strand_id
1 'polypeptide(L)'
;MNNKDLRIIGMLFSIITLSLLIWMNMGKETKMTVKVAGWDMEYTISDRKLVKEDFENIELGSSLSEIEEKFGEPDGWAGSGILWPVYVLEDGSAVELVFKEITLCEDLEAVYLYKDGEEFVLKE
;
A
#
# COMPACT_ATOMS: atom_id res chain seq x y z
N MET A 1 -41.35 3.27 35.83
CA MET A 1 -40.12 3.74 35.15
C MET A 1 -40.23 5.25 35.02
N ASN A 2 -39.29 6.00 35.59
CA ASN A 2 -39.43 7.44 35.72
C ASN A 2 -38.76 8.16 34.53
N ASN A 3 -39.10 9.43 34.29
CA ASN A 3 -38.57 10.18 33.14
C ASN A 3 -37.03 10.28 33.11
N LYS A 4 -36.38 10.14 34.26
CA LYS A 4 -34.90 10.09 34.36
C LYS A 4 -34.34 8.79 33.80
N ASP A 5 -35.02 7.66 34.05
CA ASP A 5 -34.62 6.34 33.57
C ASP A 5 -34.76 6.24 32.04
N LEU A 6 -35.85 6.80 31.48
CA LEU A 6 -36.03 6.89 30.03
C LEU A 6 -34.92 7.70 29.33
N ARG A 7 -34.46 8.80 29.96
CA ARG A 7 -33.38 9.64 29.40
C ARG A 7 -32.03 8.94 29.41
N ILE A 8 -31.73 8.19 30.46
CA ILE A 8 -30.49 7.42 30.58
C ILE A 8 -30.46 6.29 29.54
N ILE A 9 -31.57 5.56 29.38
CA ILE A 9 -31.71 4.50 28.38
C ILE A 9 -31.54 5.06 26.96
N GLY A 10 -32.15 6.22 26.66
CA GLY A 10 -32.00 6.88 25.37
C GLY A 10 -30.55 7.29 25.05
N MET A 11 -29.81 7.81 26.04
CA MET A 11 -28.40 8.14 25.88
C MET A 11 -27.55 6.90 25.61
N LEU A 12 -27.73 5.82 26.37
CA LEU A 12 -26.99 4.57 26.17
C LEU A 12 -27.23 3.98 24.77
N PHE A 13 -28.48 4.02 24.30
CA PHE A 13 -28.83 3.57 22.96
C PHE A 13 -28.15 4.41 21.87
N SER A 14 -28.06 5.73 22.06
CA SER A 14 -27.36 6.62 21.13
C SER A 14 -25.85 6.37 21.07
N ILE A 15 -25.21 6.04 22.20
CA ILE A 15 -23.78 5.72 22.24
C ILE A 15 -23.52 4.39 21.52
N ILE A 16 -24.33 3.36 21.78
CA ILE A 16 -24.18 2.04 21.15
C ILE A 16 -24.35 2.14 19.63
N THR A 17 -25.37 2.88 19.17
CA THR A 17 -25.62 3.06 17.73
C THR A 17 -24.52 3.86 17.03
N LEU A 18 -23.97 4.89 17.68
CA LEU A 18 -22.83 5.66 17.15
C LEU A 18 -21.56 4.79 17.05
N SER A 19 -21.27 4.00 18.08
CA SER A 19 -20.16 3.04 18.07
C SER A 19 -20.32 2.00 16.96
N LEU A 20 -21.53 1.50 16.72
CA LEU A 20 -21.82 0.55 15.64
C LEU A 20 -21.61 1.16 14.26
N LEU A 21 -22.02 2.42 14.06
CA LEU A 21 -21.84 3.14 12.81
C LEU A 21 -20.36 3.41 12.50
N ILE A 22 -19.57 3.77 13.52
CA ILE A 22 -18.12 3.93 13.37
C ILE A 22 -17.47 2.60 12.98
N TRP A 23 -17.90 1.49 13.60
CA TRP A 23 -17.37 0.16 13.32
C TRP A 23 -17.75 -0.34 11.90
N MET A 24 -18.98 -0.08 11.45
CA MET A 24 -19.42 -0.39 10.08
C MET A 24 -18.70 0.45 9.02
N ASN A 25 -18.19 1.64 9.39
CA ASN A 25 -17.43 2.50 8.50
C ASN A 25 -15.93 2.18 8.49
N MET A 26 -15.44 1.29 9.36
CA MET A 26 -14.08 0.79 9.31
C MET A 26 -13.94 -0.23 8.16
N GLY A 27 -13.59 0.30 7.00
CA GLY A 27 -12.74 -0.36 6.01
C GLY A 27 -13.39 -1.48 5.22
N LYS A 28 -14.17 -1.14 4.18
CA LYS A 28 -14.22 -2.03 3.02
C LYS A 28 -12.86 -1.93 2.33
N GLU A 29 -12.00 -2.90 2.61
CA GLU A 29 -10.76 -3.10 1.85
C GLU A 29 -11.12 -3.18 0.37
N THR A 30 -10.78 -2.13 -0.37
CA THR A 30 -11.03 -2.09 -1.81
C THR A 30 -9.82 -2.73 -2.45
N LYS A 31 -10.01 -3.96 -2.93
CA LYS A 31 -9.01 -4.67 -3.72
C LYS A 31 -9.00 -4.12 -5.14
N MET A 32 -7.81 -3.84 -5.64
CA MET A 32 -7.55 -3.34 -6.97
C MET A 32 -6.52 -4.23 -7.66
N THR A 33 -6.38 -4.07 -8.98
CA THR A 33 -5.41 -4.82 -9.78
C THR A 33 -4.56 -3.85 -10.58
N VAL A 34 -3.25 -4.07 -10.60
CA VAL A 34 -2.29 -3.33 -11.42
C VAL A 34 -1.43 -4.30 -12.22
N LYS A 35 -1.05 -3.90 -13.44
CA LYS A 35 -0.14 -4.70 -14.28
C LYS A 35 1.31 -4.31 -14.00
N VAL A 36 2.11 -5.26 -13.54
CA VAL A 36 3.54 -5.09 -13.22
C VAL A 36 4.33 -6.22 -13.86
N ALA A 37 5.37 -5.91 -14.62
CA ALA A 37 6.20 -6.88 -15.34
C ALA A 37 5.39 -7.90 -16.19
N GLY A 38 4.25 -7.47 -16.75
CA GLY A 38 3.33 -8.32 -17.51
C GLY A 38 2.34 -9.16 -16.68
N TRP A 39 2.36 -9.05 -15.35
CA TRP A 39 1.50 -9.78 -14.41
C TRP A 39 0.42 -8.91 -13.80
N ASP A 40 -0.78 -9.45 -13.63
CA ASP A 40 -1.84 -8.81 -12.87
C ASP A 40 -1.58 -9.05 -11.36
N MET A 41 -1.24 -7.99 -10.65
CA MET A 41 -1.03 -8.01 -9.20
C MET A 41 -2.25 -7.42 -8.49
N GLU A 42 -2.86 -8.21 -7.59
CA GLU A 42 -3.88 -7.70 -6.67
C GLU A 42 -3.23 -6.97 -5.50
N TYR A 43 -3.78 -5.83 -5.12
CA TYR A 43 -3.37 -5.08 -3.94
C TYR A 43 -4.57 -4.47 -3.22
N THR A 44 -4.42 -4.20 -1.94
CA THR A 44 -5.40 -3.45 -1.15
C THR A 44 -5.00 -1.99 -1.16
N ILE A 45 -5.94 -1.10 -1.45
CA ILE A 45 -5.68 0.34 -1.36
C ILE A 45 -5.21 0.67 0.07
N SER A 46 -3.98 1.14 0.17
CA SER A 46 -3.38 1.64 1.40
C SER A 46 -3.78 3.11 1.60
N ASP A 47 -3.85 3.56 2.86
CA ASP A 47 -3.98 5.00 3.18
C ASP A 47 -2.69 5.78 2.88
N ARG A 48 -1.59 5.07 2.55
CA ARG A 48 -0.31 5.68 2.14
C ARG A 48 -0.48 6.44 0.83
N LYS A 49 0.06 7.65 0.82
CA LYS A 49 0.09 8.55 -0.35
C LYS A 49 1.52 8.66 -0.85
N LEU A 50 1.99 7.59 -1.47
CA LEU A 50 3.30 7.57 -2.12
C LEU A 50 3.17 8.15 -3.53
N VAL A 51 4.16 8.94 -3.93
CA VAL A 51 4.24 9.55 -5.26
C VAL A 51 5.54 9.12 -5.94
N LYS A 52 5.61 9.31 -7.25
CA LYS A 52 6.77 8.89 -8.06
C LYS A 52 8.07 9.53 -7.56
N GLU A 53 8.00 10.79 -7.17
CA GLU A 53 9.13 11.60 -6.69
C GLU A 53 9.76 11.03 -5.40
N ASP A 54 9.00 10.26 -4.61
CA ASP A 54 9.54 9.57 -3.43
C ASP A 54 10.60 8.53 -3.83
N PHE A 55 10.42 7.89 -5.00
CA PHE A 55 11.27 6.83 -5.50
C PHE A 55 12.43 7.33 -6.37
N GLU A 56 12.29 8.50 -7.02
CA GLU A 56 13.39 9.12 -7.79
C GLU A 56 14.62 9.43 -6.92
N ASN A 57 14.38 9.69 -5.62
CA ASN A 57 15.41 10.05 -4.65
C ASN A 57 16.01 8.85 -3.88
N ILE A 58 15.55 7.62 -4.13
CA ILE A 58 16.12 6.43 -3.48
C ILE A 58 17.55 6.21 -4.00
N GLU A 59 18.48 5.94 -3.11
CA GLU A 59 19.87 5.66 -3.47
C GLU A 59 19.99 4.24 -4.05
N LEU A 60 20.69 4.10 -5.18
CA LEU A 60 21.08 2.77 -5.66
C LEU A 60 22.07 2.16 -4.66
N GLY A 61 22.04 0.84 -4.53
CA GLY A 61 22.78 0.10 -3.52
C GLY A 61 22.07 -0.03 -2.18
N SER A 62 20.95 0.67 -1.95
CA SER A 62 20.14 0.51 -0.74
C SER A 62 19.54 -0.89 -0.63
N SER A 63 19.28 -1.30 0.61
CA SER A 63 18.53 -2.52 0.91
C SER A 63 17.03 -2.27 0.93
N LEU A 64 16.23 -3.33 0.77
CA LEU A 64 14.79 -3.22 0.97
C LEU A 64 14.45 -2.75 2.39
N SER A 65 15.20 -3.18 3.40
CA SER A 65 14.98 -2.75 4.79
C SER A 65 15.14 -1.23 4.95
N GLU A 66 16.14 -0.62 4.31
CA GLU A 66 16.33 0.85 4.35
C GLU A 66 15.21 1.61 3.64
N ILE A 67 14.63 1.01 2.61
CA ILE A 67 13.51 1.56 1.84
C ILE A 67 12.21 1.42 2.65
N GLU A 68 11.99 0.29 3.30
CA GLU A 68 10.85 0.03 4.19
C GLU A 68 10.84 0.94 5.42
N GLU A 69 12.02 1.30 5.96
CA GLU A 69 12.11 2.30 7.04
C GLU A 69 11.56 3.67 6.62
N LYS A 70 11.59 3.99 5.32
CA LYS A 70 11.09 5.27 4.78
C LYS A 70 9.64 5.20 4.34
N PHE A 71 9.23 4.10 3.68
CA PHE A 71 7.94 4.02 2.98
C PHE A 71 7.00 2.93 3.51
N GLY A 72 7.48 2.11 4.45
CA GLY A 72 6.79 0.91 4.95
C GLY A 72 6.93 -0.28 4.01
N GLU A 73 6.25 -1.38 4.34
CA GLU A 73 6.29 -2.64 3.58
C GLU A 73 5.71 -2.48 2.16
N PRO A 74 6.21 -3.20 1.16
CA PRO A 74 5.64 -3.23 -0.18
C PRO A 74 4.14 -3.61 -0.17
N ASP A 75 3.35 -3.06 -1.10
CA ASP A 75 1.94 -3.44 -1.27
C ASP A 75 1.80 -4.86 -1.84
N GLY A 76 2.88 -5.40 -2.40
CA GLY A 76 3.03 -6.81 -2.73
C GLY A 76 4.26 -7.07 -3.56
N TRP A 77 4.23 -8.16 -4.33
CA TRP A 77 5.40 -8.70 -5.01
C TRP A 77 5.01 -9.20 -6.40
N ALA A 78 5.81 -8.85 -7.42
CA ALA A 78 5.56 -9.21 -8.81
C ALA A 78 6.77 -9.93 -9.44
N GLY A 79 6.51 -10.79 -10.43
CA GLY A 79 7.52 -11.52 -11.18
C GLY A 79 7.24 -13.01 -11.32
N SER A 80 8.08 -13.68 -12.11
CA SER A 80 7.99 -15.13 -12.35
C SER A 80 9.29 -15.80 -11.96
N GLY A 81 9.25 -16.59 -10.89
CA GLY A 81 10.41 -17.27 -10.31
C GLY A 81 11.19 -16.37 -9.34
N ILE A 82 11.56 -15.17 -9.78
CA ILE A 82 12.09 -14.11 -8.92
C ILE A 82 10.97 -13.10 -8.69
N LEU A 83 10.70 -12.78 -7.43
CA LEU A 83 9.70 -11.82 -7.02
C LEU A 83 10.37 -10.55 -6.54
N TRP A 84 9.92 -9.42 -7.06
CA TRP A 84 10.38 -8.09 -6.69
C TRP A 84 9.32 -7.35 -5.89
N PRO A 85 9.70 -6.57 -4.88
CA PRO A 85 8.76 -5.80 -4.10
C PRO A 85 8.18 -4.66 -4.93
N VAL A 86 6.89 -4.42 -4.74
CA VAL A 86 6.09 -3.45 -5.49
C VAL A 86 5.37 -2.51 -4.54
N TYR A 87 5.49 -1.22 -4.80
CA TYR A 87 4.74 -0.16 -4.14
C TYR A 87 3.70 0.42 -5.10
N VAL A 88 2.48 0.66 -4.63
CA VAL A 88 1.45 1.32 -5.42
C VAL A 88 1.35 2.78 -5.01
N LEU A 89 1.37 3.66 -6.02
CA LEU A 89 1.33 5.10 -5.84
C LEU A 89 -0.11 5.63 -5.75
N GLU A 90 -0.28 6.85 -5.24
CA GLU A 90 -1.59 7.50 -5.07
C GLU A 90 -2.35 7.63 -6.41
N ASP A 91 -1.65 7.76 -7.54
CA ASP A 91 -2.27 7.85 -8.87
C ASP A 91 -2.65 6.48 -9.47
N GLY A 92 -2.39 5.37 -8.76
CA GLY A 92 -2.67 4.00 -9.18
C GLY A 92 -1.58 3.35 -10.03
N SER A 93 -0.48 4.06 -10.34
CA SER A 93 0.72 3.44 -10.92
C SER A 93 1.49 2.63 -9.87
N ALA A 94 2.42 1.78 -10.33
CA ALA A 94 3.19 0.89 -9.45
C ALA A 94 4.70 1.05 -9.67
N VAL A 95 5.48 0.97 -8.59
CA VAL A 95 6.94 0.98 -8.61
C VAL A 95 7.46 -0.40 -8.21
N GLU A 96 8.25 -1.02 -9.07
CA GLU A 96 8.97 -2.26 -8.80
C GLU A 96 10.44 -1.95 -8.50
N LEU A 97 10.98 -2.56 -7.46
CA LEU A 97 12.38 -2.40 -7.06
C LEU A 97 13.15 -3.67 -7.41
N VAL A 98 14.18 -3.54 -8.23
CA VAL A 98 15.02 -4.67 -8.66
C VAL A 98 16.36 -4.60 -7.93
N PHE A 99 16.71 -5.71 -7.28
CA PHE A 99 17.92 -5.82 -6.49
C PHE A 99 18.91 -6.76 -7.13
N LYS A 100 20.21 -6.50 -6.97
CA LYS A 100 21.23 -7.39 -7.48
C LYS A 100 21.34 -8.67 -6.66
N GLU A 101 21.22 -8.57 -5.33
CA GLU A 101 21.17 -9.72 -4.44
C GLU A 101 19.72 -10.10 -4.12
N ILE A 102 19.13 -10.89 -5.03
CA ILE A 102 17.71 -11.29 -5.02
C ILE A 102 17.25 -11.85 -3.67
N THR A 103 18.02 -12.76 -3.07
CA THR A 103 17.58 -13.52 -1.88
C THR A 103 17.43 -12.63 -0.65
N LEU A 104 18.22 -11.55 -0.58
CA LEU A 104 18.24 -10.63 0.56
C LEU A 104 17.55 -9.30 0.23
N CYS A 105 17.22 -9.04 -1.04
CA CYS A 105 16.79 -7.72 -1.52
C CYS A 105 17.80 -6.63 -1.08
N GLU A 106 19.06 -6.89 -1.39
CA GLU A 106 20.21 -6.02 -1.11
C GLU A 106 20.81 -5.52 -2.42
N ASP A 107 21.48 -4.36 -2.36
CA ASP A 107 22.10 -3.70 -3.52
C ASP A 107 21.06 -3.36 -4.60
N LEU A 108 20.17 -2.40 -4.31
CA LEU A 108 19.18 -1.88 -5.26
C LEU A 108 19.84 -1.48 -6.58
N GLU A 109 19.46 -2.15 -7.65
CA GLU A 109 20.05 -2.01 -8.97
C GLU A 109 19.21 -1.11 -9.88
N ALA A 110 17.89 -1.24 -9.83
CA ALA A 110 17.01 -0.48 -10.69
C ALA A 110 15.62 -0.24 -10.07
N VAL A 111 14.96 0.80 -10.57
CA VAL A 111 13.61 1.20 -10.17
C VAL A 111 12.78 1.39 -11.44
N TYR A 112 11.69 0.62 -11.55
CA TYR A 112 10.77 0.67 -12.69
C TYR A 112 9.41 1.21 -12.25
N LEU A 113 8.83 2.08 -13.08
CA LEU A 113 7.46 2.56 -12.93
C LEU A 113 6.57 1.88 -13.97
N TYR A 114 5.44 1.36 -13.52
CA TYR A 114 4.40 0.79 -14.36
C TYR A 114 3.15 1.64 -14.32
N LYS A 115 2.74 2.14 -15.49
CA LYS A 115 1.57 3.02 -15.62
C LYS A 115 0.82 2.68 -16.90
N ASP A 116 -0.49 2.49 -16.79
CA ASP A 116 -1.37 2.13 -17.92
C ASP A 116 -0.91 0.88 -18.69
N GLY A 117 -0.19 -0.03 -18.03
CA GLY A 117 0.37 -1.26 -18.61
C GLY A 117 1.70 -1.07 -19.36
N GLU A 118 2.26 0.15 -19.36
CA GLU A 118 3.58 0.46 -19.89
C GLU A 118 4.63 0.53 -18.78
N GLU A 119 5.88 0.21 -19.12
CA GLU A 119 7.04 0.22 -18.23
C GLU A 119 7.93 1.43 -18.53
N PHE A 120 8.39 2.10 -17.48
CA PHE A 120 9.29 3.25 -17.55
C PHE A 120 10.44 3.07 -16.57
N VAL A 121 11.67 3.27 -17.03
CA VAL A 121 12.85 3.28 -16.15
C VAL A 121 12.85 4.58 -15.35
N LEU A 122 12.77 4.49 -14.03
CA LEU A 122 13.01 5.63 -13.14
C LEU A 122 14.49 5.79 -12.83
N LYS A 123 15.19 4.67 -12.64
CA LYS A 123 16.61 4.64 -12.25
C LYS A 123 17.28 3.31 -12.61
N GLU A 124 18.52 3.36 -13.06
CA GLU A 124 19.45 2.25 -13.35
C GLU A 124 20.91 2.71 -13.15
#